data_AF-A0A1M5AJN6-F1
#
_entry.id   AF-A0A1M5AJN6-F1
#
_cell.length_a   1.000
_cell.length_b   1.000
_cell.length_c   1.000
_cell.angle_alpha   90.00
_cell.angle_beta   90.00
_cell.angle_gamma   90.00
#
_symmetry.space_group_name_H-M   'P 1'
#
loop_
_entity.id
_entity.type
_entity.pdbx_description
1 polymer ?
#
loop_
_entity_poly.entity_id
_entity_poly.type
_entity_poly.pdbx_seq_one_letter_code
_entity_poly.pdbx_strand_id
1 'polypeptide(L)' 'MQATLYAHRLKTVLQHTVVDLGLTMSIDDETAKVSLSDNDAVLVETASALGIQVDIQKSTNATTVTFYR' A
#
# COMPACT_ATOMS: atom_id res chain seq x y z
N MET A 1 20.98 -1.23 5.79
CA MET A 1 19.98 -1.84 4.89
C MET A 1 18.64 -1.18 5.18
N GLN A 2 18.13 -0.36 4.27
CA GLN A 2 16.80 0.24 4.37
C GLN A 2 15.79 -0.86 4.03
N ALA A 3 14.76 -1.05 4.84
CA ALA A 3 13.76 -2.08 4.60
C ALA A 3 12.86 -1.62 3.44
N THR A 4 12.85 -2.39 2.34
CA THR A 4 12.09 -2.06 1.12
C THR A 4 10.79 -2.83 1.08
N LEU A 5 9.73 -2.20 0.61
CA LEU A 5 8.46 -2.87 0.38
C LEU A 5 8.61 -3.84 -0.81
N TYR A 6 8.34 -5.13 -0.59
CA TYR A 6 8.42 -6.13 -1.66
C TYR A 6 7.13 -6.12 -2.48
N ALA A 7 7.19 -5.51 -3.67
CA ALA A 7 6.05 -5.36 -4.59
C ALA A 7 5.27 -6.66 -4.82
N HIS A 8 5.96 -7.80 -4.98
CA HIS A 8 5.31 -9.09 -5.19
C HIS A 8 4.39 -9.50 -4.02
N ARG A 9 4.82 -9.29 -2.77
CA ARG A 9 4.03 -9.68 -1.59
C ARG A 9 2.84 -8.75 -1.40
N LEU A 10 3.05 -7.44 -1.59
CA LEU A 10 1.98 -6.46 -1.55
C LEU A 10 0.91 -6.80 -2.59
N LYS A 11 1.31 -7.08 -3.82
CA LYS A 11 0.40 -7.43 -4.92
C LYS A 11 -0.52 -8.59 -4.56
N THR A 12 0.01 -9.69 -4.04
CA THR A 12 -0.80 -10.85 -3.67
C THR A 12 -1.84 -10.51 -2.60
N VAL A 13 -1.46 -9.73 -1.58
CA VAL A 13 -2.38 -9.32 -0.52
C VAL A 13 -3.49 -8.42 -1.09
N LEU A 14 -3.13 -7.41 -1.88
CA LEU A 14 -4.10 -6.50 -2.49
C LEU A 14 -5.04 -7.21 -3.47
N GLN A 15 -4.53 -8.18 -4.22
CA GLN A 15 -5.35 -9.00 -5.10
C GLN A 15 -6.42 -9.75 -4.29
N HIS A 16 -6.05 -10.45 -3.22
CA HIS A 16 -7.03 -11.20 -2.44
C HIS A 16 -7.98 -10.29 -1.66
N THR A 17 -7.47 -9.25 -1.00
CA THR A 17 -8.31 -8.43 -0.12
C THR A 17 -9.18 -7.45 -0.89
N VAL A 18 -8.63 -6.72 -1.86
CA VAL A 18 -9.35 -5.64 -2.55
C VAL A 18 -10.04 -6.14 -3.82
N VAL A 19 -9.37 -6.99 -4.60
CA VAL A 19 -9.93 -7.45 -5.88
C VAL A 19 -10.89 -8.62 -5.66
N ASP A 20 -10.45 -9.69 -4.99
CA ASP A 20 -11.21 -10.94 -4.86
C ASP A 20 -12.33 -10.82 -3.81
N LEU A 21 -12.03 -10.26 -2.64
CA LEU A 21 -13.01 -10.07 -1.56
C LEU A 21 -13.80 -8.75 -1.64
N GLY A 22 -13.35 -7.78 -2.44
CA GLY A 22 -14.03 -6.48 -2.58
C GLY A 22 -13.94 -5.58 -1.35
N LEU A 23 -12.95 -5.79 -0.48
CA LEU A 23 -12.78 -5.00 0.75
C LEU A 23 -11.92 -3.77 0.52
N THR A 24 -12.12 -2.75 1.34
CA THR A 24 -11.18 -1.63 1.46
C THR A 24 -10.07 -2.00 2.44
N MET A 25 -8.82 -1.75 2.08
CA MET A 25 -7.66 -2.03 2.92
C MET A 25 -6.91 -0.73 3.23
N SER A 26 -6.68 -0.44 4.51
CA SER A 26 -5.85 0.69 4.95
C SER A 26 -4.66 0.17 5.75
N ILE A 27 -3.47 0.72 5.48
CA ILE A 27 -2.23 0.45 6.21
C ILE A 27 -1.56 1.77 6.59
N ASP A 28 -0.87 1.78 7.73
CA ASP A 28 -0.05 2.90 8.19
C ASP A 28 1.37 2.41 8.57
N ASP A 29 2.31 3.35 8.65
CA ASP A 29 3.70 3.08 9.01
C ASP A 29 4.11 3.65 10.38
N GLU A 30 3.16 4.01 11.26
CA GLU A 30 3.44 4.70 12.53
C GLU A 30 4.48 3.97 13.41
N THR A 31 4.43 2.63 13.40
CA THR A 31 5.36 1.77 14.15
C THR A 31 6.20 0.87 13.24
N ALA A 32 6.13 1.07 11.93
CA ALA A 32 6.75 0.20 10.95
C ALA A 32 8.23 0.55 10.72
N LYS A 33 9.03 -0.47 10.41
CA LYS A 33 10.43 -0.28 9.99
C LYS A 33 10.57 0.13 8.51
N VAL A 34 9.46 0.10 7.77
CA VAL A 34 9.38 0.43 6.34
C VAL A 34 8.52 1.67 6.23
N SER A 35 9.10 2.75 5.70
CA SER A 35 8.34 3.96 5.39
C SER A 35 7.49 3.74 4.14
N LEU A 36 6.19 3.99 4.24
CA LEU A 36 5.28 3.98 3.10
C LEU A 36 5.49 5.21 2.21
N SER A 37 5.91 6.35 2.77
CA SER A 37 6.25 7.54 1.97
C SER A 37 7.45 7.31 1.05
N ASP A 38 8.44 6.52 1.50
CA ASP A 38 9.63 6.18 0.69
C ASP A 38 9.32 5.15 -0.40
N ASN A 39 8.15 4.50 -0.35
CA ASN A 39 7.73 3.44 -1.26
C ASN A 39 6.47 3.82 -2.06
N ASP A 40 6.13 5.10 -2.18
CA ASP A 40 4.91 5.58 -2.84
C ASP A 40 4.80 5.14 -4.30
N ALA A 41 5.89 5.18 -5.06
CA ALA A 41 5.95 4.67 -6.43
C ALA A 41 5.54 3.19 -6.52
N VAL A 42 6.04 2.34 -5.61
CA VAL A 42 5.70 0.90 -5.59
C VAL A 42 4.23 0.67 -5.25
N LEU A 43 3.68 1.46 -4.32
CA LEU A 43 2.27 1.38 -3.92
C LEU A 43 1.36 1.73 -5.10
N VAL A 44 1.67 2.82 -5.81
CA VAL A 44 0.92 3.28 -7.00
C VAL A 44 1.05 2.31 -8.16
N GLU A 45 2.25 1.83 -8.46
CA GLU A 45 2.48 0.84 -9.53
C GLU A 45 1.71 -0.46 -9.25
N THR A 46 1.71 -0.93 -8.01
CA THR A 46 1.00 -2.15 -7.62
C THR A 46 -0.51 -1.97 -7.73
N ALA A 47 -1.06 -0.83 -7.28
CA ALA A 47 -2.48 -0.50 -7.43
C ALA A 47 -2.89 -0.43 -8.91
N SER A 48 -2.08 0.25 -9.72
CA SER A 48 -2.29 0.34 -11.18
C SER A 48 -2.26 -1.03 -11.86
N ALA A 49 -1.35 -1.92 -11.46
CA ALA A 49 -1.25 -3.26 -12.03
C ALA A 49 -2.45 -4.15 -11.69
N LEU A 50 -3.20 -3.83 -10.63
CA LEU A 50 -4.41 -4.52 -10.19
C LEU A 50 -5.70 -3.81 -10.62
N GLY A 51 -5.61 -2.63 -11.22
CA GLY A 51 -6.77 -1.83 -11.61
C GLY A 51 -7.60 -1.34 -10.41
N ILE A 52 -6.95 -1.06 -9.28
CA ILE A 52 -7.58 -0.55 -8.06
C ILE A 52 -7.11 0.87 -7.77
N GLN A 53 -7.91 1.62 -7.01
CA GLN A 53 -7.59 2.96 -6.56
C GLN A 53 -6.71 2.92 -5.32
N VAL A 54 -5.91 3.98 -5.15
CA VAL A 54 -5.06 4.19 -3.97
C VAL A 54 -5.15 5.65 -3.54
N ASP A 55 -5.34 5.87 -2.24
CA ASP A 55 -5.21 7.17 -1.58
C ASP A 55 -4.03 7.12 -0.60
N ILE A 56 -3.15 8.13 -0.67
CA ILE A 56 -1.94 8.22 0.15
C ILE A 56 -2.00 9.52 0.94
N GLN A 57 -2.16 9.40 2.25
CA GLN A 57 -2.24 10.53 3.18
C GLN A 57 -0.96 10.58 4.01
N LYS A 58 -0.15 11.62 3.77
CA LYS A 58 1.10 11.86 4.51
C LYS A 58 0.79 12.79 5.69
N SER A 59 0.95 12.30 6.92
CA SER A 59 0.84 13.09 8.16
C SER A 59 2.22 13.28 8.80
N THR A 60 2.31 14.13 9.83
CA THR A 60 3.57 14.46 10.51
C THR A 60 4.26 13.24 11.14
N ASN A 61 3.48 12.24 11.56
CA ASN A 61 3.97 11.09 12.32
C ASN A 61 3.89 9.75 11.56
N ALA A 62 3.04 9.68 10.53
CA ALA A 62 2.79 8.46 9.78
C ALA A 62 2.22 8.77 8.39
N THR A 63 2.45 7.86 7.46
CA THR A 63 1.79 7.81 6.16
C THR A 63 0.74 6.71 6.20
N THR A 64 -0.49 7.05 5.83
CA THR A 64 -1.58 6.08 5.67
C THR A 64 -1.87 5.88 4.19
N VAL A 65 -2.01 4.61 3.78
CA VAL A 65 -2.31 4.23 2.40
C VAL A 65 -3.58 3.40 2.39
N THR A 66 -4.58 3.85 1.64
CA THR A 66 -5.88 3.18 1.49
C THR A 66 -6.04 2.66 0.07
N PHE A 67 -6.40 1.39 -0.08
CA PHE A 67 -6.66 0.72 -1.35
C PHE A 67 -8.13 0.30 -1.45
N TYR A 68 -8.76 0.57 -2.59
CA TYR A 68 -10.18 0.33 -2.83
C TYR A 68 -10.49 0.20 -4.33
N ARG A 69 -11.69 -0.28 -4.68
CA ARG A 69 -12.17 -0.27 -6.08
C ARG A 69 -12.71 1.10 -6.46
#